data_AF-A0A9X2WFC8-F1
#
_entry.id   AF-A0A9X2WFC8-F1
#
_cell.length_a   1.000
_cell.length_b   1.000
_cell.length_c   1.000
_cell.angle_alpha   90.00
_cell.angle_beta   90.00
_cell.angle_gamma   90.00
#
_symmetry.space_group_name_H-M   'P 1'
#
loop_
_entity.id
_entity.type
_entity.pdbx_description
1 polymer ?
#
loop_
_entity_poly.entity_id
_entity_poly.type
_entity_poly.pdbx_seq_one_letter_code
_entity_poly.pdbx_strand_id
1 'polypeptide(L)'
;MLHGFSRTTLSVLIIVCLLLISWIHLGFKDEEEQPLPALTQPLLADAGWRYWQSLEGIAVYLRRAGDINGGHLALRSASALYTLKLPATDWPDHLKQQLPGSLKGSQAVLLIAGPWDELSQKTMAAYVIRTLNLQPLEPAGGPLPTCIAEHLVGALWLTQALLPASALQPAHAWAALYSLPDSLALLTRPDATGPTRSAWAEWRLEQTRILRQNWQNDLSQIDIQADLAYYRPPEDLYRQLYHQLGQSQKTAPAELLQCLSAAQPQREPSQH
;
A
#
# COMPACT_ATOMS: atom_id res chain seq x y z
N MET A 1 45.68 32.62 48.22
CA MET A 1 46.35 31.31 48.23
C MET A 1 45.68 30.41 47.19
N LEU A 2 46.12 30.47 45.94
CA LEU A 2 45.78 29.48 44.91
C LEU A 2 47.12 29.04 44.34
N HIS A 3 47.70 27.99 44.92
CA HIS A 3 48.92 27.40 44.39
C HIS A 3 48.65 26.90 42.97
N GLY A 4 49.58 27.21 42.07
CA GLY A 4 49.50 26.89 40.65
C GLY A 4 49.27 25.40 40.44
N PHE A 5 48.09 25.08 39.90
CA PHE A 5 47.88 23.79 39.26
C PHE A 5 48.89 23.66 38.12
N SER A 6 49.74 22.64 38.18
CA SER A 6 50.67 22.29 37.11
C SER A 6 49.92 22.15 35.77
N ARG A 7 50.55 22.54 34.66
CA ARG A 7 49.98 22.34 33.31
C ARG A 7 49.47 20.92 33.09
N THR A 8 50.14 19.93 33.68
CA THR A 8 49.75 18.52 33.61
C THR A 8 48.43 18.20 34.32
N THR A 9 48.16 18.75 35.50
CA THR A 9 46.90 18.51 36.20
C THR A 9 45.72 19.21 35.53
N LEU A 10 45.95 20.39 34.92
CA LEU A 10 44.95 21.06 34.09
C LEU A 10 44.62 20.25 32.82
N SER A 11 45.64 19.75 32.10
CA SER A 11 45.44 18.92 30.91
C SER A 11 44.71 17.62 31.19
N VAL A 12 45.02 16.94 32.31
CA VAL A 12 44.31 15.72 32.73
C VAL A 12 42.84 16.02 33.02
N LEU A 13 42.56 17.13 33.72
CA LEU A 13 41.19 17.51 34.05
C LEU A 13 40.38 17.87 32.79
N ILE A 14 40.99 18.56 31.82
CA ILE A 14 40.36 18.85 30.52
C ILE A 14 40.05 17.55 29.75
N ILE A 15 40.98 16.60 29.70
CA ILE A 15 40.77 15.32 29.00
C ILE A 15 39.65 14.52 29.66
N VAL A 16 39.63 14.46 31.00
CA VAL A 16 38.55 13.78 31.75
C VAL A 16 37.21 14.46 31.50
N CYS A 17 37.13 15.79 31.53
CA CYS A 17 35.89 16.51 31.21
C CYS A 17 35.43 16.28 29.77
N LEU A 18 36.33 16.26 28.78
CA LEU A 18 35.98 15.98 27.39
C LEU A 18 35.49 14.55 27.19
N LEU A 19 36.13 13.56 27.84
CA LEU A 19 35.67 12.17 27.82
C LEU A 19 34.31 12.01 28.49
N LEU A 20 34.06 12.75 29.57
CA LEU A 20 32.80 12.67 30.32
C LEU A 20 31.65 13.38 29.58
N ILE A 21 31.92 14.53 28.93
CA ILE A 21 30.97 15.17 28.02
C ILE A 21 30.70 14.27 26.83
N SER A 22 31.72 13.69 26.21
CA SER A 22 31.55 12.77 25.08
C SER A 22 30.76 11.52 25.49
N TRP A 23 31.02 10.96 26.67
CA TRP A 23 30.27 9.85 27.25
C TRP A 23 28.80 10.20 27.51
N ILE A 24 28.51 11.36 28.09
CA ILE A 24 27.14 11.82 28.31
C ILE A 24 26.43 12.04 26.97
N HIS A 25 27.12 12.65 26.00
CA HIS A 25 26.56 12.98 24.69
C HIS A 25 26.36 11.77 23.77
N LEU A 26 27.09 10.68 24.00
CA LEU A 26 26.95 9.41 23.30
C LEU A 26 26.05 8.42 24.04
N GLY A 27 26.06 8.42 25.38
CA GLY A 27 25.35 7.48 26.23
C GLY A 27 23.90 7.85 26.55
N PHE A 28 23.52 9.14 26.43
CA PHE A 28 22.15 9.62 26.66
C PHE A 28 21.44 10.05 25.36
N LYS A 29 21.79 9.48 24.21
CA LYS A 29 20.91 9.60 23.05
C LYS A 29 19.68 8.75 23.33
N ASP A 30 18.55 9.40 23.59
CA ASP A 30 17.26 8.74 23.78
C ASP A 30 17.08 7.74 22.64
N GLU A 31 17.01 6.45 22.99
CA GLU A 31 16.94 5.36 22.01
C GLU A 31 15.73 5.56 21.10
N GLU A 32 14.66 6.16 21.62
CA GLU A 32 13.47 6.53 20.87
C GLU A 32 13.74 7.54 19.76
N GLU A 33 14.68 8.48 19.93
CA GLU A 33 14.97 9.49 18.90
C GLU A 33 15.94 9.01 17.81
N GLN A 34 16.58 7.85 18.02
CA GLN A 34 17.54 7.33 17.06
C GLN A 34 16.83 6.78 15.81
N PRO A 35 17.30 7.12 14.59
CA PRO A 35 16.70 6.61 13.37
C PRO A 35 16.82 5.08 13.31
N LEU A 36 15.81 4.44 12.73
CA LEU A 36 15.85 3.03 12.42
C LEU A 36 16.69 2.81 11.17
N PRO A 37 17.55 1.77 11.14
CA PRO A 37 18.26 1.39 9.93
C PRO A 37 17.26 0.98 8.85
N ALA A 38 17.59 1.25 7.59
CA ALA A 38 16.77 0.81 6.46
C ALA A 38 16.68 -0.73 6.43
N LEU A 39 15.52 -1.24 6.02
CA LEU A 39 15.35 -2.68 5.80
C LEU A 39 16.06 -3.10 4.52
N THR A 40 16.82 -4.19 4.58
CA THR A 40 17.35 -4.84 3.38
C THR A 40 16.25 -5.71 2.76
N GLN A 41 15.59 -5.18 1.73
CA GLN A 41 14.42 -5.82 1.12
C GLN A 41 14.60 -5.99 -0.41
N PRO A 42 14.32 -7.19 -0.97
CA PRO A 42 14.39 -7.41 -2.42
C PRO A 42 13.34 -6.60 -3.17
N LEU A 43 13.67 -6.13 -4.36
CA LEU A 43 12.72 -5.43 -5.22
C LEU A 43 11.54 -6.33 -5.59
N LEU A 44 10.33 -5.74 -5.61
CA LEU A 44 9.17 -6.39 -6.19
C LEU A 44 9.27 -6.29 -7.73
N ALA A 45 9.43 -7.43 -8.38
CA ALA A 45 9.41 -7.51 -9.84
C ALA A 45 8.05 -7.04 -10.38
N ASP A 46 8.04 -6.58 -11.63
CA ASP A 46 6.79 -6.30 -12.34
C ASP A 46 5.93 -7.59 -12.40
N ALA A 47 4.65 -7.45 -12.09
CA ALA A 47 3.68 -8.53 -12.16
C ALA A 47 3.35 -8.92 -13.61
N GLY A 48 3.76 -8.12 -14.60
CA GLY A 48 3.64 -8.45 -16.02
C GLY A 48 2.20 -8.40 -16.53
N TRP A 49 1.35 -7.59 -15.90
CA TRP A 49 0.01 -7.29 -16.39
C TRP A 49 0.08 -6.46 -17.67
N ARG A 50 -0.76 -6.82 -18.63
CA ARG A 50 -0.92 -6.11 -19.90
C ARG A 50 -2.32 -5.56 -20.00
N TYR A 51 -2.43 -4.28 -20.29
CA TYR A 51 -3.72 -3.65 -20.54
C TYR A 51 -4.18 -3.89 -21.98
N TRP A 52 -5.46 -4.22 -22.13
CA TRP A 52 -6.17 -4.27 -23.39
C TRP A 52 -7.58 -3.69 -23.19
N GLN A 53 -8.06 -2.89 -24.13
CA GLN A 53 -9.44 -2.39 -24.13
C GLN A 53 -10.27 -3.16 -25.15
N SER A 54 -11.45 -3.62 -24.73
CA SER A 54 -12.40 -4.26 -25.63
C SER A 54 -13.09 -3.23 -26.56
N LEU A 55 -13.75 -3.71 -27.61
CA LEU A 55 -14.53 -2.84 -28.51
C LEU A 55 -15.71 -2.17 -27.80
N GLU A 56 -16.24 -2.81 -26.76
CA GLU A 56 -17.30 -2.32 -25.89
C GLU A 56 -16.78 -1.32 -24.83
N GLY A 57 -15.49 -0.96 -24.87
CA GLY A 57 -14.86 -0.01 -23.96
C GLY A 57 -14.45 -0.60 -22.60
N ILE A 58 -14.60 -1.92 -22.41
CA ILE A 58 -14.26 -2.60 -21.16
C ILE A 58 -12.74 -2.70 -21.00
N ALA A 59 -12.23 -2.30 -19.84
CA ALA A 59 -10.83 -2.52 -19.48
C ALA A 59 -10.58 -3.99 -19.16
N VAL A 60 -9.52 -4.55 -19.74
CA VAL A 60 -9.11 -5.93 -19.56
C VAL A 60 -7.62 -6.00 -19.24
N TYR A 61 -7.27 -6.65 -18.13
CA TYR A 61 -5.90 -6.90 -17.71
C TYR A 61 -5.55 -8.36 -17.94
N LEU A 62 -4.47 -8.59 -18.68
CA LEU A 62 -4.03 -9.90 -19.13
C LEU A 62 -2.67 -10.23 -18.54
N ARG A 63 -2.49 -11.42 -17.98
CA ARG A 63 -1.22 -11.89 -17.46
C ARG A 63 -1.00 -13.36 -17.79
N ARG A 64 0.21 -13.69 -18.21
CA ARG A 64 0.66 -15.10 -18.21
C ARG A 64 1.09 -15.48 -16.81
N ALA A 65 0.36 -16.41 -16.20
CA ALA A 65 0.57 -16.91 -14.85
C ALA A 65 -0.09 -18.28 -14.68
N GLY A 66 -0.37 -18.69 -13.43
CA GLY A 66 -1.00 -19.97 -13.16
C GLY A 66 -0.05 -21.15 -13.39
N ASP A 67 -0.62 -22.34 -13.38
CA ASP A 67 0.12 -23.60 -13.47
C ASP A 67 -0.48 -24.52 -14.54
N ILE A 68 0.01 -25.76 -14.59
CA ILE A 68 -0.51 -26.79 -15.50
C ILE A 68 -2.00 -27.09 -15.29
N ASN A 69 -2.57 -26.73 -14.14
CA ASN A 69 -3.97 -26.95 -13.80
C ASN A 69 -4.86 -25.79 -14.26
N GLY A 70 -4.27 -24.66 -14.69
CA GLY A 70 -4.99 -23.52 -15.26
C GLY A 70 -4.73 -22.22 -14.54
N GLY A 71 -5.74 -21.36 -14.50
CA GLY A 71 -5.62 -20.01 -13.99
C GLY A 71 -6.95 -19.44 -13.51
N HIS A 72 -7.03 -18.13 -13.50
CA HIS A 72 -8.14 -17.38 -12.94
C HIS A 72 -8.64 -16.32 -13.91
N LEU A 73 -9.96 -16.18 -13.94
CA LEU A 73 -10.67 -15.05 -14.52
C LEU A 73 -11.38 -14.31 -13.39
N ALA A 74 -11.21 -13.01 -13.33
CA ALA A 74 -11.80 -12.16 -12.32
C ALA A 74 -12.61 -11.02 -12.97
N LEU A 75 -13.77 -10.71 -12.39
CA LEU A 75 -14.54 -9.50 -12.67
C LEU A 75 -14.53 -8.60 -11.45
N ARG A 76 -13.90 -7.44 -11.58
CA ARG A 76 -13.99 -6.39 -10.58
C ARG A 76 -15.15 -5.46 -10.93
N SER A 77 -16.14 -5.40 -10.05
CA SER A 77 -17.20 -4.38 -10.05
C SER A 77 -16.93 -3.32 -8.98
N ALA A 78 -17.79 -2.31 -8.86
CA ALA A 78 -17.66 -1.28 -7.83
C ALA A 78 -17.75 -1.82 -6.39
N SER A 79 -18.52 -2.88 -6.16
CA SER A 79 -18.81 -3.40 -4.82
C SER A 79 -18.17 -4.76 -4.51
N ALA A 80 -17.71 -5.49 -5.53
CA ALA A 80 -17.23 -6.85 -5.35
C ALA A 80 -16.22 -7.25 -6.42
N LEU A 81 -15.36 -8.21 -6.06
CA LEU A 81 -14.52 -8.97 -6.96
C LEU A 81 -15.07 -10.40 -7.05
N TYR A 82 -15.42 -10.83 -8.26
CA TYR A 82 -15.80 -12.21 -8.55
C TYR A 82 -14.64 -12.92 -9.21
N THR A 83 -14.20 -14.05 -8.67
CA THR A 83 -13.07 -14.82 -9.21
C THR A 83 -13.51 -16.24 -9.54
N LEU A 84 -13.18 -16.67 -10.75
CA LEU A 84 -13.47 -17.98 -11.32
C LEU A 84 -12.15 -18.69 -11.63
N LYS A 85 -11.98 -19.91 -11.13
CA LYS A 85 -10.86 -20.79 -11.52
C LYS A 85 -11.23 -21.50 -12.82
N LEU A 86 -10.35 -21.44 -13.82
CA LEU A 86 -10.52 -22.07 -15.12
C LEU A 86 -9.38 -23.06 -15.38
N PRO A 87 -9.67 -24.23 -15.96
CA PRO A 87 -8.64 -25.21 -16.34
C PRO A 87 -7.78 -24.73 -17.51
N ALA A 88 -6.57 -25.26 -17.61
CA ALA A 88 -5.65 -24.92 -18.71
C ALA A 88 -6.22 -25.29 -20.09
N THR A 89 -6.86 -26.46 -20.19
CA THR A 89 -7.62 -26.92 -21.36
C THR A 89 -9.12 -26.84 -21.08
N ASP A 90 -9.96 -26.83 -22.12
CA ASP A 90 -11.43 -26.92 -21.99
C ASP A 90 -12.09 -25.80 -21.16
N TRP A 91 -11.35 -24.71 -20.93
CA TRP A 91 -11.87 -23.49 -20.32
C TRP A 91 -13.16 -22.97 -20.96
N PRO A 92 -13.46 -23.11 -22.27
CA PRO A 92 -14.70 -22.57 -22.83
C PRO A 92 -15.96 -23.21 -22.24
N ASP A 93 -15.92 -24.51 -21.95
CA ASP A 93 -17.08 -25.22 -21.41
C ASP A 93 -17.26 -24.95 -19.92
N HIS A 94 -16.16 -24.83 -19.18
CA HIS A 94 -16.19 -24.34 -17.80
C HIS A 94 -16.76 -22.93 -17.71
N LEU A 95 -16.35 -22.05 -18.62
CA LEU A 95 -16.81 -20.67 -18.67
C LEU A 95 -18.33 -20.60 -18.94
N LYS A 96 -18.84 -21.39 -19.88
CA LYS A 96 -20.29 -21.48 -20.17
C LYS A 96 -21.11 -21.93 -18.95
N GLN A 97 -20.59 -22.86 -18.16
CA GLN A 97 -21.31 -23.46 -17.04
C GLN A 97 -21.24 -22.62 -15.77
N GLN A 98 -20.12 -21.95 -15.52
CA GLN A 98 -19.83 -21.33 -14.22
C GLN A 98 -20.01 -19.81 -14.22
N LEU A 99 -20.20 -19.16 -15.37
CA LEU A 99 -20.49 -17.74 -15.43
C LEU A 99 -21.85 -17.43 -14.77
N PRO A 100 -21.86 -16.62 -13.69
CA PRO A 100 -23.10 -16.34 -12.98
C PRO A 100 -23.91 -15.27 -13.73
N GLY A 101 -25.17 -15.59 -14.04
CA GLY A 101 -26.09 -14.65 -14.68
C GLY A 101 -26.40 -13.40 -13.85
N SER A 102 -26.12 -13.41 -12.54
CA SER A 102 -26.27 -12.26 -11.66
C SER A 102 -25.35 -11.08 -12.02
N LEU A 103 -24.28 -11.32 -12.79
CA LEU A 103 -23.36 -10.28 -13.26
C LEU A 103 -23.82 -9.60 -14.56
N LYS A 104 -24.97 -9.98 -15.10
CA LYS A 104 -25.46 -9.44 -16.38
C LYS A 104 -25.73 -7.95 -16.29
N GLY A 105 -25.18 -7.17 -17.21
CA GLY A 105 -25.31 -5.71 -17.26
C GLY A 105 -24.46 -4.96 -16.23
N SER A 106 -23.61 -5.66 -15.46
CA SER A 106 -22.77 -5.03 -14.45
C SER A 106 -21.67 -4.17 -15.08
N GLN A 107 -21.32 -3.09 -14.38
CA GLN A 107 -20.12 -2.33 -14.67
C GLN A 107 -18.90 -3.07 -14.13
N ALA A 108 -17.93 -3.40 -14.99
CA ALA A 108 -16.81 -4.22 -14.57
C ALA A 108 -15.51 -3.96 -15.34
N VAL A 109 -14.40 -4.35 -14.71
CA VAL A 109 -13.09 -4.59 -15.31
C VAL A 109 -12.83 -6.09 -15.29
N LEU A 110 -12.22 -6.61 -16.34
CA LEU A 110 -11.82 -8.02 -16.43
C LEU A 110 -10.33 -8.19 -16.13
N LEU A 111 -10.00 -9.24 -15.38
CA LEU A 111 -8.64 -9.66 -15.10
C LEU A 111 -8.52 -11.13 -15.48
N ILE A 112 -7.52 -11.48 -16.28
CA ILE A 112 -7.27 -12.86 -16.71
C ILE A 112 -5.82 -13.18 -16.46
N ALA A 113 -5.58 -14.16 -15.60
CA ALA A 113 -4.25 -14.63 -15.23
C ALA A 113 -4.18 -16.15 -15.38
N GLY A 114 -3.39 -16.65 -16.33
CA GLY A 114 -3.28 -18.09 -16.53
C GLY A 114 -2.30 -18.50 -17.62
N PRO A 115 -2.19 -19.82 -17.89
CA PRO A 115 -1.17 -20.37 -18.80
C PRO A 115 -1.48 -20.09 -20.27
N TRP A 116 -2.65 -19.51 -20.56
CA TRP A 116 -3.14 -19.30 -21.91
C TRP A 116 -2.37 -18.20 -22.64
N ASP A 117 -2.34 -18.29 -23.97
CA ASP A 117 -1.81 -17.23 -24.81
C ASP A 117 -2.74 -16.01 -24.87
N GLU A 118 -2.20 -14.91 -25.38
CA GLU A 118 -2.90 -13.63 -25.42
C GLU A 118 -4.20 -13.71 -26.23
N LEU A 119 -4.21 -14.48 -27.33
CA LEU A 119 -5.40 -14.68 -28.16
C LEU A 119 -6.50 -15.40 -27.39
N SER A 120 -6.17 -16.47 -26.66
CA SER A 120 -7.11 -17.21 -25.82
C SER A 120 -7.67 -16.33 -24.70
N GLN A 121 -6.80 -15.56 -24.03
CA GLN A 121 -7.27 -14.65 -22.97
C GLN A 121 -8.19 -13.54 -23.52
N LYS A 122 -7.86 -12.96 -24.68
CA LYS A 122 -8.75 -12.00 -25.36
C LYS A 122 -10.08 -12.63 -25.78
N THR A 123 -10.04 -13.89 -26.23
CA THR A 123 -11.26 -14.65 -26.59
C THR A 123 -12.13 -14.92 -25.37
N MET A 124 -11.54 -15.30 -24.23
CA MET A 124 -12.25 -15.43 -22.95
C MET A 124 -12.92 -14.10 -22.57
N ALA A 125 -12.16 -13.00 -22.58
CA ALA A 125 -12.69 -11.68 -22.25
C ALA A 125 -13.86 -11.29 -23.17
N ALA A 126 -13.70 -11.42 -24.49
CA ALA A 126 -14.76 -11.11 -25.45
C ALA A 126 -16.02 -11.96 -25.24
N TYR A 127 -15.85 -13.24 -24.92
CA TYR A 127 -16.98 -14.11 -24.57
C TYR A 127 -17.69 -13.60 -23.32
N VAL A 128 -16.97 -13.37 -22.21
CA VAL A 128 -17.56 -12.91 -20.96
C VAL A 128 -18.29 -11.58 -21.13
N ILE A 129 -17.65 -10.61 -21.79
CA ILE A 129 -18.23 -9.28 -22.06
C ILE A 129 -19.55 -9.40 -22.79
N ARG A 130 -19.60 -10.20 -23.86
CA ARG A 130 -20.81 -10.36 -24.68
C ARG A 130 -21.89 -11.15 -23.97
N THR A 131 -21.54 -12.25 -23.32
CA THR A 131 -22.50 -13.12 -22.62
C THR A 131 -23.16 -12.39 -21.45
N LEU A 132 -22.39 -11.60 -20.69
CA LEU A 132 -22.91 -10.83 -19.57
C LEU A 132 -23.38 -9.42 -19.98
N ASN A 133 -23.17 -8.98 -21.22
CA ASN A 133 -23.45 -7.60 -21.64
C ASN A 133 -22.84 -6.56 -20.68
N LEU A 134 -21.56 -6.74 -20.34
CA LEU A 134 -20.85 -5.89 -19.38
C LEU A 134 -20.81 -4.44 -19.84
N GLN A 135 -20.77 -3.54 -18.86
CA GLN A 135 -20.60 -2.10 -19.08
C GLN A 135 -19.22 -1.65 -18.54
N PRO A 136 -18.62 -0.59 -19.10
CA PRO A 136 -17.37 -0.06 -18.59
C PRO A 136 -17.51 0.36 -17.12
N LEU A 137 -16.52 0.01 -16.30
CA LEU A 137 -16.47 0.47 -14.91
C LEU A 137 -15.96 1.89 -14.85
N GLU A 138 -16.80 2.78 -14.31
CA GLU A 138 -16.37 4.11 -13.93
C GLU A 138 -15.47 4.02 -12.69
N PRO A 139 -14.31 4.69 -12.68
CA PRO A 139 -13.40 4.65 -11.55
C PRO A 139 -14.03 5.33 -10.34
N ALA A 140 -13.91 4.72 -9.17
CA ALA A 140 -14.40 5.32 -7.93
C ALA A 140 -13.42 6.33 -7.31
N GLY A 141 -12.16 6.31 -7.73
CA GLY A 141 -11.11 7.16 -7.20
C GLY A 141 -10.72 8.28 -8.15
N GLY A 142 -10.67 9.51 -7.63
CA GLY A 142 -9.74 10.52 -8.12
C GLY A 142 -8.30 10.17 -7.70
N PRO A 143 -7.30 10.98 -8.09
CA PRO A 143 -5.94 10.80 -7.58
C PRO A 143 -5.94 10.81 -6.04
N LEU A 144 -5.05 10.02 -5.43
CA LEU A 144 -4.84 10.12 -3.98
C LEU A 144 -4.55 11.59 -3.62
N PRO A 145 -5.12 12.10 -2.51
CA PRO A 145 -4.79 13.42 -2.01
C PRO A 145 -3.27 13.56 -1.83
N THR A 146 -2.71 14.72 -2.17
CA THR A 146 -1.26 14.94 -2.23
C THR A 146 -0.54 14.50 -0.96
N CYS A 147 -1.04 14.91 0.22
CA CYS A 147 -0.44 14.50 1.50
C CYS A 147 -0.45 12.98 1.71
N ILE A 148 -1.50 12.28 1.29
CA ILE A 148 -1.57 10.81 1.39
C ILE A 148 -0.57 10.18 0.43
N ALA A 149 -0.50 10.69 -0.81
CA ALA A 149 0.43 10.19 -1.83
C ALA A 149 1.91 10.38 -1.43
N GLU A 150 2.24 11.48 -0.75
CA GLU A 150 3.61 11.78 -0.28
C GLU A 150 3.97 11.01 1.00
N HIS A 151 2.99 10.67 1.85
CA HIS A 151 3.21 10.02 3.14
C HIS A 151 2.49 8.66 3.25
N LEU A 152 2.66 7.78 2.25
CA LEU A 152 1.94 6.49 2.15
C LEU A 152 2.05 5.61 3.39
N VAL A 153 3.24 5.55 4.00
CA VAL A 153 3.49 4.68 5.15
C VAL A 153 2.79 5.20 6.42
N GLY A 154 2.81 6.53 6.62
CA GLY A 154 2.06 7.17 7.69
C GLY A 154 0.56 6.98 7.50
N ALA A 155 0.09 7.08 6.25
CA ALA A 155 -1.30 6.85 5.89
C ALA A 155 -1.73 5.40 6.16
N LEU A 156 -0.92 4.41 5.77
CA LEU A 156 -1.17 3.00 6.03
C LEU A 156 -1.21 2.70 7.55
N TRP A 157 -0.33 3.31 8.33
CA TRP A 157 -0.37 3.16 9.78
C TRP A 157 -1.70 3.70 10.35
N LEU A 158 -2.10 4.90 9.95
CA LEU A 158 -3.33 5.51 10.45
C LEU A 158 -4.59 4.75 10.01
N THR A 159 -4.65 4.22 8.77
CA THR A 159 -5.79 3.38 8.36
C THR A 159 -5.93 2.15 9.26
N GLN A 160 -4.81 1.50 9.58
CA GLN A 160 -4.80 0.31 10.43
C GLN A 160 -5.16 0.61 11.89
N ALA A 161 -4.79 1.79 12.39
CA ALA A 161 -5.15 2.23 13.74
C ALA A 161 -6.63 2.66 13.87
N LEU A 162 -7.22 3.17 12.79
CA LEU A 162 -8.57 3.74 12.79
C LEU A 162 -9.65 2.73 12.39
N LEU A 163 -9.35 1.82 11.47
CA LEU A 163 -10.30 0.83 10.97
C LEU A 163 -10.26 -0.45 11.83
N PRO A 164 -11.41 -1.10 12.08
CA PRO A 164 -11.42 -2.37 12.77
C PRO A 164 -10.68 -3.43 11.92
N ALA A 165 -10.02 -4.38 12.57
CA ALA A 165 -9.27 -5.45 11.89
C ALA A 165 -10.14 -6.23 10.88
N SER A 166 -11.45 -6.33 11.12
CA SER A 166 -12.41 -6.95 10.20
C SER A 166 -12.60 -6.18 8.88
N ALA A 167 -12.30 -4.88 8.85
CA ALA A 167 -12.35 -4.06 7.64
C ALA A 167 -11.05 -4.12 6.81
N LEU A 168 -10.00 -4.74 7.34
CA LEU A 168 -8.66 -4.76 6.74
C LEU A 168 -8.29 -6.19 6.36
N GLN A 169 -8.73 -6.62 5.18
CA GLN A 169 -8.18 -7.84 4.60
C GLN A 169 -6.74 -7.60 4.16
N PRO A 170 -5.77 -8.48 4.46
CA PRO A 170 -4.36 -8.23 4.19
C PRO A 170 -4.03 -7.87 2.72
N ALA A 171 -4.71 -8.49 1.77
CA ALA A 171 -4.52 -8.23 0.33
C ALA A 171 -5.02 -6.83 -0.10
N HIS A 172 -6.00 -6.28 0.62
CA HIS A 172 -6.69 -5.01 0.32
C HIS A 172 -6.30 -3.87 1.27
N ALA A 173 -5.49 -4.14 2.31
CA ALA A 173 -5.18 -3.16 3.35
C ALA A 173 -4.53 -1.88 2.79
N TRP A 174 -3.76 -1.99 1.71
CA TRP A 174 -3.19 -0.84 1.01
C TRP A 174 -4.24 -0.02 0.22
N ALA A 175 -5.31 -0.66 -0.26
CA ALA A 175 -6.38 0.03 -0.98
C ALA A 175 -7.24 0.89 -0.03
N ALA A 176 -7.21 0.60 1.27
CA ALA A 176 -7.84 1.44 2.29
C ALA A 176 -7.25 2.87 2.36
N LEU A 177 -6.11 3.13 1.71
CA LEU A 177 -5.61 4.50 1.52
C LEU A 177 -6.63 5.40 0.80
N TYR A 178 -7.48 4.83 -0.05
CA TYR A 178 -8.55 5.53 -0.77
C TYR A 178 -9.81 5.77 0.06
N SER A 179 -9.93 5.16 1.23
CA SER A 179 -11.02 5.43 2.16
C SER A 179 -10.64 6.44 3.24
N LEU A 180 -9.38 6.90 3.27
CA LEU A 180 -8.95 7.94 4.19
C LEU A 180 -9.57 9.29 3.81
N PRO A 181 -10.19 10.00 4.77
CA PRO A 181 -10.62 11.36 4.55
C PRO A 181 -9.44 12.31 4.48
N ASP A 182 -9.53 13.31 3.60
CA ASP A 182 -8.52 14.35 3.40
C ASP A 182 -8.48 15.39 4.54
N SER A 183 -9.18 15.14 5.66
CA SER A 183 -9.34 16.11 6.74
C SER A 183 -8.88 15.57 8.09
N LEU A 184 -8.10 16.39 8.79
CA LEU A 184 -7.50 16.08 10.08
C LEU A 184 -8.52 15.66 11.14
N ALA A 185 -9.71 16.29 11.14
CA ALA A 185 -10.75 16.10 12.15
C ALA A 185 -11.27 14.66 12.27
N LEU A 186 -11.15 13.87 11.21
CA LEU A 186 -11.54 12.46 11.18
C LEU A 186 -10.38 11.51 11.50
N LEU A 187 -9.13 12.00 11.48
CA LEU A 187 -7.91 11.20 11.64
C LEU A 187 -7.23 11.41 13.01
N THR A 188 -7.58 12.47 13.74
CA THR A 188 -7.05 12.74 15.08
C THR A 188 -7.90 12.09 16.17
N ARG A 189 -7.37 11.05 16.81
CA ARG A 189 -7.81 10.61 18.14
C ARG A 189 -6.92 11.33 19.19
N PRO A 190 -7.46 11.88 20.29
CA PRO A 190 -6.68 12.68 21.26
C PRO A 190 -5.51 11.94 21.94
N ASP A 191 -5.54 10.60 21.94
CA ASP A 191 -4.54 9.75 22.61
C ASP A 191 -3.50 9.14 21.65
N ALA A 192 -3.38 9.64 20.42
CA ALA A 192 -2.40 9.17 19.46
C ALA A 192 -1.01 9.72 19.78
N THR A 193 -0.43 9.30 20.91
CA THR A 193 1.03 9.27 21.00
C THR A 193 1.51 8.42 19.82
N GLY A 194 2.40 8.98 19.00
CA GLY A 194 2.97 8.24 17.88
C GLY A 194 3.59 6.92 18.36
N PRO A 195 3.77 5.93 17.47
CA PRO A 195 4.31 4.64 17.85
C PRO A 195 5.69 4.79 18.51
N THR A 196 6.00 3.92 19.46
CA THR A 196 7.37 3.77 19.96
C THR A 196 8.26 3.27 18.82
N ARG A 197 9.56 3.52 18.94
CA ARG A 197 10.55 3.08 17.95
C ARG A 197 10.52 1.57 17.75
N SER A 198 10.39 0.80 18.82
CA SER A 198 10.29 -0.67 18.78
C SER A 198 9.01 -1.14 18.08
N ALA A 199 7.86 -0.59 18.45
CA ALA A 199 6.58 -0.93 17.83
C ALA A 199 6.57 -0.60 16.33
N TRP A 200 7.15 0.55 15.95
CA TRP A 200 7.30 0.90 14.53
C TRP A 200 8.22 -0.07 13.79
N ALA A 201 9.34 -0.46 14.41
CA ALA A 201 10.31 -1.38 13.81
C ALA A 201 9.70 -2.76 13.53
N GLU A 202 8.92 -3.29 14.47
CA GLU A 202 8.19 -4.56 14.31
C GLU A 202 7.10 -4.44 13.26
N TRP A 203 6.30 -3.38 13.32
CA TRP A 203 5.21 -3.17 12.36
C TRP A 203 5.72 -3.04 10.93
N ARG A 204 6.76 -2.24 10.67
CA ARG A 204 7.28 -2.07 9.30
C ARG A 204 7.81 -3.39 8.73
N LEU A 205 8.43 -4.23 9.56
CA LEU A 205 8.92 -5.56 9.16
C LEU A 205 7.74 -6.45 8.78
N GLU A 206 6.70 -6.46 9.61
CA GLU A 206 5.51 -7.27 9.38
C GLU A 206 4.74 -6.82 8.13
N GLN A 207 4.50 -5.51 7.95
CA GLN A 207 3.84 -4.99 6.75
C GLN A 207 4.63 -5.28 5.47
N THR A 208 5.96 -5.11 5.52
CA THR A 208 6.84 -5.47 4.40
C THR A 208 6.68 -6.95 4.03
N ARG A 209 6.63 -7.84 5.03
CA ARG A 209 6.43 -9.28 4.83
C ARG A 209 5.05 -9.56 4.20
N ILE A 210 3.99 -8.95 4.71
CA ILE A 210 2.62 -9.12 4.19
C ILE A 210 2.53 -8.67 2.73
N LEU A 211 2.99 -7.45 2.41
CA LEU A 211 2.94 -6.94 1.04
C LEU A 211 3.72 -7.83 0.07
N ARG A 212 4.90 -8.30 0.47
CA ARG A 212 5.68 -9.22 -0.37
C ARG A 212 4.98 -10.55 -0.57
N GLN A 213 4.40 -11.14 0.47
CA GLN A 213 3.68 -12.41 0.37
C GLN A 213 2.47 -12.30 -0.54
N ASN A 214 1.70 -11.22 -0.40
CA ASN A 214 0.56 -10.94 -1.28
C ASN A 214 1.03 -10.72 -2.72
N TRP A 215 2.15 -10.02 -2.94
CA TRP A 215 2.73 -9.86 -4.27
C TRP A 215 3.22 -11.17 -4.88
N GLN A 216 3.62 -12.16 -4.08
CA GLN A 216 4.08 -13.46 -4.59
C GLN A 216 2.94 -14.46 -4.82
N ASN A 217 1.77 -14.22 -4.23
CA ASN A 217 0.60 -15.07 -4.37
C ASN A 217 -0.21 -14.69 -5.62
N ASP A 218 -0.52 -15.67 -6.47
CA ASP A 218 -1.22 -15.42 -7.74
C ASP A 218 -2.61 -14.79 -7.55
N LEU A 219 -3.40 -15.27 -6.59
CA LEU A 219 -4.73 -14.75 -6.30
C LEU A 219 -4.64 -13.34 -5.73
N SER A 220 -3.75 -13.12 -4.76
CA SER A 220 -3.58 -11.79 -4.19
C SER A 220 -3.06 -10.77 -5.20
N GLN A 221 -2.28 -11.17 -6.21
CA GLN A 221 -1.93 -10.26 -7.30
C GLN A 221 -3.13 -9.89 -8.20
N ILE A 222 -4.12 -10.76 -8.33
CA ILE A 222 -5.39 -10.43 -9.00
C ILE A 222 -6.16 -9.43 -8.15
N ASP A 223 -6.24 -9.64 -6.84
CA ASP A 223 -6.88 -8.72 -5.89
C ASP A 223 -6.23 -7.34 -5.95
N ILE A 224 -4.90 -7.28 -5.92
CA ILE A 224 -4.11 -6.05 -6.02
C ILE A 224 -4.40 -5.36 -7.36
N GLN A 225 -4.32 -6.08 -8.49
CA GLN A 225 -4.55 -5.49 -9.80
C GLN A 225 -6.01 -5.03 -9.98
N ALA A 226 -6.97 -5.71 -9.37
CA ALA A 226 -8.37 -5.33 -9.39
C ALA A 226 -8.59 -3.99 -8.67
N ASP A 227 -7.97 -3.81 -7.52
CA ASP A 227 -8.01 -2.54 -6.78
C ASP A 227 -7.27 -1.42 -7.54
N LEU A 228 -6.10 -1.70 -8.14
CA LEU A 228 -5.38 -0.75 -9.00
C LEU A 228 -6.26 -0.31 -10.18
N ALA A 229 -7.00 -1.24 -10.79
CA ALA A 229 -7.90 -0.91 -11.91
C ALA A 229 -9.12 -0.09 -11.47
N TYR A 230 -9.62 -0.33 -10.25
CA TYR A 230 -10.81 0.34 -9.73
C TYR A 230 -10.53 1.76 -9.22
N TYR A 231 -9.46 1.93 -8.44
CA TYR A 231 -9.09 3.21 -7.85
C TYR A 231 -8.19 4.07 -8.76
N ARG A 232 -7.61 3.47 -9.81
CA ARG A 232 -6.66 4.09 -10.76
C ARG A 232 -5.50 4.89 -10.11
N PRO A 233 -4.80 4.37 -9.08
CA PRO A 233 -3.51 4.92 -8.65
C PRO A 233 -2.47 4.95 -9.77
N PRO A 234 -1.35 5.65 -9.53
CA PRO A 234 -0.09 5.35 -10.22
C PRO A 234 0.19 3.83 -10.18
N GLU A 235 0.57 3.25 -11.31
CA GLU A 235 0.77 1.80 -11.47
C GLU A 235 1.81 1.22 -10.50
N ASP A 236 2.74 2.05 -10.03
CA ASP A 236 3.79 1.67 -9.11
C ASP A 236 3.47 1.95 -7.64
N LEU A 237 2.28 2.47 -7.30
CA LEU A 237 1.90 2.80 -5.91
C LEU A 237 2.17 1.65 -4.93
N TYR A 238 1.78 0.42 -5.29
CA TYR A 238 2.02 -0.76 -4.45
C TYR A 238 3.51 -1.01 -4.20
N ARG A 239 4.33 -0.87 -5.24
CA ARG A 239 5.79 -1.03 -5.16
C ARG A 239 6.45 0.14 -4.42
N GLN A 240 5.95 1.36 -4.61
CA GLN A 240 6.40 2.55 -3.87
C GLN A 240 6.13 2.38 -2.38
N LEU A 241 4.92 1.97 -1.99
CA LEU A 241 4.57 1.69 -0.60
C LEU A 241 5.50 0.63 0.02
N TYR A 242 5.71 -0.49 -0.69
CA TYR A 242 6.65 -1.52 -0.26
C TYR A 242 8.06 -0.98 -0.04
N HIS A 243 8.56 -0.18 -0.98
CA HIS A 243 9.90 0.41 -0.89
C HIS A 243 10.00 1.42 0.27
N GLN A 244 9.02 2.31 0.41
CA GLN A 244 8.99 3.34 1.46
C GLN A 244 8.88 2.73 2.86
N LEU A 245 8.16 1.61 3.03
CA LEU A 245 8.08 0.90 4.31
C LEU A 245 9.47 0.57 4.88
N GLY A 246 10.40 0.16 4.02
CA GLY A 246 11.77 -0.18 4.43
C GLY A 246 12.61 1.01 4.89
N GLN A 247 12.23 2.23 4.51
CA GLN A 247 12.98 3.46 4.82
C GLN A 247 12.28 4.34 5.87
N SER A 248 11.01 4.06 6.15
CA SER A 248 10.16 4.87 7.01
C SER A 248 10.62 4.87 8.46
N GLN A 249 10.32 5.98 9.14
CA GLN A 249 10.61 6.23 10.54
C GLN A 249 9.29 6.39 11.31
N LYS A 250 9.34 6.28 12.65
CA LYS A 250 8.15 6.40 13.52
C LYS A 250 7.46 7.78 13.44
N THR A 251 8.11 8.76 12.82
CA THR A 251 7.58 10.10 12.55
C THR A 251 6.60 10.14 11.38
N ALA A 252 6.55 9.13 10.51
CA ALA A 252 5.74 9.14 9.30
C ALA A 252 4.23 9.44 9.53
N PRO A 253 3.56 8.91 10.58
CA PRO A 253 2.18 9.29 10.87
C PRO A 253 2.05 10.77 11.26
N ALA A 254 3.01 11.31 12.01
CA ALA A 254 3.00 12.72 12.41
C ALA A 254 3.27 13.65 11.22
N GLU A 255 4.18 13.28 10.31
CA GLU A 255 4.46 14.02 9.08
C GLU A 255 3.21 14.13 8.20
N LEU A 256 2.46 13.04 8.05
CA LEU A 256 1.16 13.07 7.35
C LEU A 256 0.16 14.02 8.01
N LEU A 257 -0.01 13.93 9.33
CA LEU A 257 -0.92 14.82 10.06
C LEU A 257 -0.47 16.29 9.94
N GLN A 258 0.84 16.57 9.94
CA GLN A 258 1.38 17.90 9.69
C GLN A 258 1.02 18.39 8.29
N CYS A 259 1.22 17.57 7.25
CA CYS A 259 0.83 17.93 5.88
C CYS A 259 -0.67 18.25 5.79
N LEU A 260 -1.53 17.37 6.35
CA LEU A 260 -2.98 17.55 6.31
C LEU A 260 -3.43 18.80 7.08
N SER A 261 -2.77 19.16 8.17
CA SER A 261 -3.08 20.39 8.93
C SER A 261 -2.65 21.65 8.18
N ALA A 262 -1.50 21.64 7.53
CA ALA A 262 -1.03 22.75 6.69
C ALA A 262 -1.91 22.97 5.46
N ALA A 263 -2.55 21.91 4.94
CA ALA A 263 -3.45 21.96 3.80
C ALA A 263 -4.85 22.51 4.15
N GLN A 264 -5.21 22.65 5.44
CA GLN A 264 -6.50 23.22 5.83
C GLN A 264 -6.49 24.74 5.62
N PRO A 265 -7.51 25.33 4.96
CA PRO A 265 -7.60 26.78 4.86
C PRO A 265 -7.69 27.36 6.27
N GLN A 266 -6.77 28.28 6.59
CA GLN A 266 -6.81 29.02 7.85
C GLN A 266 -8.19 29.67 7.96
N ARG A 267 -9.02 29.20 8.90
CA ARG A 267 -10.22 29.94 9.29
C ARG A 267 -9.73 31.26 9.87
N GLU A 268 -9.93 32.35 9.15
CA GLU A 268 -9.78 33.69 9.71
C GLU A 268 -10.57 33.74 11.03
N PRO A 269 -9.98 34.22 12.13
CA PRO A 269 -10.73 34.44 13.35
C PRO A 269 -11.80 35.49 13.04
N SER A 270 -13.05 35.05 13.00
CA SER A 270 -14.22 35.93 12.95
C SER A 270 -14.13 36.88 14.15
N GLN A 271 -13.78 38.13 13.85
CA GLN A 271 -13.81 39.23 14.81
C GLN A 271 -15.28 39.48 15.18
N HIS A 272 -15.63 39.12 16.41
CA HIS A 272 -16.83 39.58 17.10
C HIS A 272 -16.42 40.20 18.43
#